data_AF-A0A9E7D738-F1
#
_entry.id   AF-A0A9E7D738-F1
#
_cell.length_a   1.000
_cell.length_b   1.000
_cell.length_c   1.000
_cell.angle_alpha   90.00
_cell.angle_beta   90.00
_cell.angle_gamma   90.00
#
_symmetry.space_group_name_H-M   'P 1'
#
loop_
_entity.id
_entity.type
_entity.pdbx_description
1 polymer ?
#
loop_
_entity_poly.entity_id
_entity_poly.type
_entity_poly.pdbx_seq_one_letter_code
_entity_poly.pdbx_strand_id
1 'polypeptide(L)'
;MGANAKRARFTAKGRSEALARHMAGLRLDGEAERRLAATAGVSLRVWRRAACAHPVAADAHMAICAVLFLDPVWLKASTAPRPAGPVCWATLGAGVRVTREMRGHGVREAAKAAGVSAATISRCENGRVLSFDGLARLAAYVGPHPRQYTVAIPDRPAAVRDDGRGSSTGNTHCNSLKLQEAGDA
;
A
#
# COMPACT_ATOMS: atom_id res chain seq x y z
N MET A 1 -28.33 -8.04 6.73
CA MET A 1 -26.98 -8.21 7.31
C MET A 1 -26.48 -9.60 6.99
N GLY A 2 -25.62 -9.76 5.98
CA GLY A 2 -25.21 -11.09 5.52
C GLY A 2 -24.07 -11.01 4.51
N ALA A 3 -22.89 -10.62 4.95
CA ALA A 3 -21.65 -10.72 4.19
C ALA A 3 -20.55 -11.29 5.08
N ASN A 4 -20.81 -12.48 5.63
CA ASN A 4 -19.84 -13.25 6.41
C ASN A 4 -19.58 -14.59 5.70
N ALA A 5 -18.92 -14.53 4.54
CA ALA A 5 -18.43 -15.73 3.87
C ALA A 5 -17.22 -15.35 3.01
N LYS A 6 -16.07 -15.98 3.31
CA LYS A 6 -14.74 -15.79 2.69
C LYS A 6 -13.89 -14.66 3.28
N ARG A 7 -13.76 -14.60 4.62
CA ARG A 7 -12.50 -14.11 5.22
C ARG A 7 -11.40 -15.14 4.93
N ALA A 8 -10.92 -15.17 3.69
CA ALA A 8 -9.65 -15.81 3.36
C ALA A 8 -8.63 -15.27 4.37
N ARG A 9 -7.97 -16.14 5.12
CA ARG A 9 -6.97 -15.74 6.11
C ARG A 9 -5.91 -14.92 5.38
N PHE A 10 -5.99 -13.61 5.50
CA PHE A 10 -4.97 -12.69 5.01
C PHE A 10 -3.73 -12.91 5.86
N THR A 11 -2.86 -13.83 5.46
CA THR A 11 -1.53 -13.95 6.07
C THR A 11 -0.54 -13.11 5.25
N ALA A 12 0.21 -12.23 5.92
CA ALA A 12 1.21 -11.39 5.29
C ALA A 12 2.21 -12.18 4.44
N LYS A 13 2.60 -13.37 4.94
CA LYS A 13 3.50 -14.30 4.27
C LYS A 13 2.94 -14.78 2.93
N GLY A 14 1.64 -15.11 2.89
CA GLY A 14 1.01 -15.67 1.70
C GLY A 14 0.95 -14.71 0.50
N ARG A 15 0.89 -13.39 0.72
CA ARG A 15 0.81 -12.43 -0.39
C ARG A 15 2.14 -12.17 -1.08
N SER A 16 3.22 -12.01 -0.31
CA SER A 16 4.56 -11.89 -0.89
C SER A 16 4.92 -13.16 -1.67
N GLU A 17 4.57 -14.33 -1.14
CA GLU A 17 4.74 -15.62 -1.84
C GLU A 17 3.90 -15.71 -3.10
N ALA A 18 2.63 -15.28 -3.05
CA ALA A 18 1.77 -15.29 -4.22
C ALA A 18 2.28 -14.34 -5.32
N LEU A 19 2.69 -13.12 -4.96
CA LEU A 19 3.28 -12.18 -5.92
C LEU A 19 4.56 -12.76 -6.53
N ALA A 20 5.44 -13.33 -5.71
CA ALA A 20 6.65 -14.00 -6.16
C ALA A 20 6.36 -15.12 -7.17
N ARG A 21 5.34 -15.96 -6.92
CA ARG A 21 4.92 -17.00 -7.87
C ARG A 21 4.43 -16.42 -9.20
N HIS A 22 3.67 -15.33 -9.17
CA HIS A 22 3.26 -14.64 -10.40
C HIS A 22 4.48 -14.12 -11.18
N MET A 23 5.42 -13.47 -10.49
CA MET A 23 6.63 -12.94 -11.12
C MET A 23 7.52 -14.06 -11.70
N ALA A 24 7.67 -15.18 -10.99
CA ALA A 24 8.43 -16.34 -11.46
C ALA A 24 7.82 -16.97 -12.73
N GLY A 25 6.48 -16.92 -12.86
CA GLY A 25 5.77 -17.41 -14.04
C GLY A 25 6.05 -16.62 -15.33
N LEU A 26 6.55 -15.39 -15.23
CA LEU A 26 6.78 -14.51 -16.38
C LEU A 26 8.06 -14.83 -17.16
N ARG A 27 9.00 -15.61 -16.59
CA ARG A 27 10.28 -15.99 -17.20
C ARG A 27 11.03 -14.79 -17.83
N LEU A 28 11.12 -13.69 -17.08
CA LEU A 28 11.76 -12.46 -17.53
C LEU A 28 13.28 -12.63 -17.60
N ASP A 29 13.90 -12.11 -18.65
CA ASP A 29 15.35 -11.91 -18.68
C ASP A 29 15.75 -10.65 -17.87
N GLY A 30 17.06 -10.44 -17.69
CA GLY A 30 17.57 -9.34 -16.89
C GLY A 30 17.24 -7.94 -17.44
N GLU A 31 16.99 -7.80 -18.75
CA GLU A 31 16.61 -6.53 -19.36
C GLU A 31 15.12 -6.24 -19.15
N ALA A 32 14.27 -7.24 -19.38
CA ALA A 32 12.84 -7.17 -19.12
C ALA A 32 12.54 -6.88 -17.63
N GLU A 33 13.28 -7.50 -16.71
CA GLU A 33 13.22 -7.17 -15.27
C GLU A 33 13.51 -5.68 -15.01
N ARG A 34 14.60 -5.16 -15.58
CA ARG A 34 14.99 -3.75 -15.42
C ARG A 34 13.93 -2.81 -15.98
N ARG A 35 13.39 -3.11 -17.17
CA ARG A 35 12.36 -2.29 -17.81
C ARG A 35 11.08 -2.25 -16.98
N LEU A 36 10.63 -3.40 -16.46
CA LEU A 36 9.41 -3.46 -15.64
C LEU A 36 9.61 -2.80 -14.27
N ALA A 37 10.77 -2.98 -13.63
CA ALA A 37 11.11 -2.30 -12.38
C ALA A 37 11.12 -0.77 -12.57
N ALA A 38 11.74 -0.28 -13.65
CA ALA A 38 11.73 1.14 -14.01
C ALA A 38 10.31 1.65 -14.31
N THR A 39 9.51 0.88 -15.04
CA THR A 39 8.09 1.20 -15.32
C THR A 39 7.28 1.31 -14.03
N ALA A 40 7.54 0.44 -13.05
CA ALA A 40 6.91 0.48 -11.74
C ALA A 40 7.47 1.60 -10.84
N GLY A 41 8.53 2.29 -11.26
CA GLY A 41 9.20 3.29 -10.44
C GLY A 41 9.81 2.71 -9.16
N VAL A 42 10.28 1.46 -9.22
CA VAL A 42 10.98 0.79 -8.10
C VAL A 42 12.38 0.39 -8.54
N SER A 43 13.33 0.38 -7.61
CA SER A 43 14.68 -0.09 -7.92
C SER A 43 14.69 -1.60 -8.22
N LEU A 44 15.64 -2.05 -9.05
CA LEU A 44 15.80 -3.47 -9.38
C LEU A 44 16.00 -4.34 -8.13
N ARG A 45 16.64 -3.79 -7.09
CA ARG A 45 16.79 -4.47 -5.79
C ARG A 45 15.44 -4.74 -5.13
N VAL A 46 14.53 -3.76 -5.12
CA VAL A 46 13.18 -3.94 -4.55
C VAL A 46 12.36 -4.91 -5.39
N TRP A 47 12.46 -4.82 -6.73
CA TRP A 47 11.84 -5.77 -7.64
C TRP A 47 12.25 -7.21 -7.34
N ARG A 48 13.56 -7.48 -7.25
CA ARG A 48 14.10 -8.81 -6.95
C ARG A 48 13.73 -9.30 -5.55
N ARG A 49 13.67 -8.41 -4.56
CA ARG A 49 13.16 -8.77 -3.23
C ARG A 49 11.72 -9.27 -3.30
N ALA A 50 10.84 -8.58 -4.02
CA ALA A 50 9.47 -9.02 -4.22
C ALA A 50 9.40 -10.36 -4.96
N ALA A 51 10.22 -10.54 -6.01
CA ALA A 51 10.32 -11.80 -6.76
C ALA A 51 10.78 -12.99 -5.89
N CYS A 52 11.59 -12.75 -4.85
CA CYS A 52 12.01 -13.75 -3.87
C CYS A 52 11.07 -13.87 -2.66
N ALA A 53 9.81 -13.42 -2.76
CA ALA A 53 8.81 -13.43 -1.70
C ALA A 53 9.20 -12.66 -0.43
N HIS A 54 10.20 -11.77 -0.49
CA HIS A 54 10.52 -10.92 0.64
C HIS A 54 9.51 -9.78 0.76
N PRO A 55 9.06 -9.42 1.98
CA PRO A 55 8.22 -8.26 2.19
C PRO A 55 8.87 -6.98 1.65
N VAL A 56 8.07 -6.18 0.96
CA VAL A 56 8.42 -4.84 0.47
C VAL A 56 7.42 -3.81 1.01
N ALA A 57 7.75 -2.53 0.89
CA ALA A 57 6.86 -1.43 1.27
C ALA A 57 5.54 -1.51 0.48
N ALA A 58 4.44 -1.00 1.06
CA ALA A 58 3.13 -1.07 0.42
C ALA A 58 3.11 -0.38 -0.96
N ASP A 59 3.74 0.79 -1.07
CA ASP A 59 3.83 1.54 -2.33
C ASP A 59 4.51 0.72 -3.43
N ALA A 60 5.63 0.07 -3.12
CA ALA A 60 6.35 -0.79 -4.05
C ALA A 60 5.52 -2.01 -4.45
N HIS A 61 4.82 -2.66 -3.51
CA HIS A 61 3.93 -3.78 -3.81
C HIS A 61 2.80 -3.37 -4.77
N MET A 62 2.16 -2.23 -4.49
CA MET A 62 1.08 -1.68 -5.31
C MET A 62 1.57 -1.33 -6.71
N ALA A 63 2.73 -0.67 -6.82
CA ALA A 63 3.32 -0.29 -8.10
C ALA A 63 3.71 -1.49 -8.96
N ILE A 64 4.32 -2.52 -8.36
CA ILE A 64 4.63 -3.78 -9.05
C ILE A 64 3.34 -4.45 -9.54
N CYS A 65 2.31 -4.57 -8.69
CA CYS A 65 1.03 -5.14 -9.10
C CYS A 65 0.38 -4.34 -10.22
N ALA A 66 0.45 -3.01 -10.19
CA ALA A 66 -0.09 -2.16 -11.24
C ALA A 66 0.58 -2.42 -12.60
N VAL A 67 1.90 -2.52 -12.66
CA VAL A 67 2.63 -2.82 -13.91
C VAL A 67 2.35 -4.24 -14.42
N LEU A 68 2.16 -5.19 -13.51
CA LEU A 68 1.81 -6.57 -13.84
C LEU A 68 0.32 -6.79 -14.11
N PHE A 69 -0.50 -5.73 -14.10
CA PHE A 69 -1.96 -5.80 -14.27
C PHE A 69 -2.65 -6.71 -13.25
N LEU A 70 -2.10 -6.78 -12.04
CA LEU A 70 -2.63 -7.58 -10.95
C LEU A 70 -3.41 -6.73 -9.96
N ASP A 71 -4.54 -7.24 -9.50
CA ASP A 71 -5.16 -6.76 -8.28
C ASP A 71 -4.22 -7.01 -7.10
N PRO A 72 -3.84 -6.00 -6.29
CA PRO A 72 -2.86 -6.19 -5.21
C PRO A 72 -3.44 -7.03 -4.06
N VAL A 73 -4.76 -7.17 -3.94
CA VAL A 73 -5.39 -7.99 -2.90
C VAL A 73 -5.51 -9.44 -3.31
N TRP A 74 -6.04 -9.68 -4.51
CA TRP A 74 -6.33 -11.03 -4.97
C TRP A 74 -5.26 -11.62 -5.88
N LEU A 75 -4.33 -10.79 -6.36
CA LEU A 75 -3.29 -11.13 -7.34
C LEU A 75 -3.86 -11.79 -8.59
N LYS A 76 -5.04 -11.34 -9.00
CA LYS A 76 -5.69 -11.74 -10.25
C LYS A 76 -5.55 -10.65 -11.29
N ALA A 77 -5.56 -11.03 -12.56
CA ALA A 77 -5.62 -10.07 -13.65
C ALA A 77 -6.77 -9.07 -13.40
N SER A 78 -6.45 -7.78 -13.52
CA SER A 78 -7.37 -6.69 -13.25
C SER A 78 -7.27 -5.66 -14.37
N THR A 79 -8.42 -5.32 -14.95
CA THR A 79 -8.56 -4.26 -15.96
C THR A 79 -8.81 -2.89 -15.35
N ALA A 80 -8.94 -2.80 -14.02
CA ALA A 80 -9.22 -1.54 -13.33
C ALA A 80 -8.09 -0.53 -13.55
N PRO A 81 -8.41 0.78 -13.58
CA PRO A 81 -7.42 1.85 -13.69
C PRO A 81 -6.26 1.65 -12.69
N ARG A 82 -5.07 2.09 -13.09
CA ARG A 82 -3.80 1.84 -12.39
C ARG A 82 -3.36 3.08 -11.60
N PRO A 83 -3.91 3.37 -10.42
CA PRO A 83 -3.29 4.34 -9.56
C PRO A 83 -1.98 3.72 -9.04
N ALA A 84 -0.88 4.06 -9.71
CA ALA A 84 0.49 3.64 -9.40
C ALA A 84 1.24 4.67 -8.55
N GLY A 85 0.52 5.65 -8.00
CA GLY A 85 1.11 6.63 -7.10
C GLY A 85 1.25 6.14 -5.66
N PRO A 86 1.88 6.98 -4.82
CA PRO A 86 2.07 6.66 -3.41
C PRO A 86 0.72 6.51 -2.71
N VAL A 87 0.69 5.68 -1.67
CA VAL A 87 -0.45 5.55 -0.77
C VAL A 87 -0.58 6.85 0.04
N CYS A 88 -1.77 7.46 0.01
CA CYS A 88 -2.15 8.53 0.89
C CYS A 88 -2.44 7.98 2.29
N TRP A 89 -1.38 7.84 3.09
CA TRP A 89 -1.45 7.31 4.45
C TRP A 89 -2.34 8.15 5.37
N ALA A 90 -2.43 9.47 5.12
CA ALA A 90 -3.32 10.35 5.87
C ALA A 90 -4.81 10.00 5.66
N THR A 91 -5.23 9.75 4.42
CA THR A 91 -6.61 9.35 4.11
C THR A 91 -6.95 7.99 4.70
N LEU A 92 -6.03 7.02 4.64
CA LEU A 92 -6.22 5.73 5.29
C LEU A 92 -6.33 5.89 6.82
N GLY A 93 -5.41 6.64 7.43
CA GLY A 93 -5.41 6.90 8.88
C GLY A 93 -6.69 7.55 9.37
N ALA A 94 -7.17 8.57 8.66
CA ALA A 94 -8.44 9.21 8.93
C ALA A 94 -9.62 8.23 8.78
N GLY A 95 -9.66 7.45 7.70
CA GLY A 95 -10.70 6.43 7.48
C GLY A 95 -10.74 5.36 8.58
N VAL A 96 -9.57 4.89 9.04
CA VAL A 96 -9.46 3.96 10.17
C VAL A 96 -10.02 4.57 11.45
N ARG A 97 -9.64 5.83 11.75
CA ARG A 97 -10.11 6.54 12.96
C ARG A 97 -11.62 6.73 12.94
N VAL A 98 -12.17 7.28 11.86
CA VAL A 98 -13.62 7.50 11.70
C VAL A 98 -14.38 6.18 11.82
N THR A 99 -13.94 5.13 11.13
CA THR A 99 -14.58 3.81 11.20
C THR A 99 -14.53 3.22 12.61
N ARG A 100 -13.43 3.42 13.34
CA ARG A 100 -13.27 2.99 14.73
C ARG A 100 -14.23 3.71 15.65
N GLU A 101 -14.30 5.04 15.56
CA GLU A 101 -15.19 5.86 16.39
C GLU A 101 -16.68 5.57 16.09
N MET A 102 -17.07 5.44 14.82
CA MET A 102 -18.43 5.06 14.43
C MET A 102 -18.86 3.67 14.91
N ARG A 103 -17.91 2.75 15.10
CA ARG A 103 -18.17 1.41 15.65
C ARG A 103 -18.05 1.34 17.17
N GLY A 104 -17.75 2.45 17.85
CA GLY A 104 -17.52 2.47 19.29
C GLY A 104 -16.29 1.68 19.73
N HIS A 105 -15.34 1.41 18.83
CA HIS A 105 -14.17 0.60 19.12
C HIS A 105 -13.04 1.42 19.76
N GLY A 106 -12.42 0.88 20.81
CA GLY A 106 -11.08 1.28 21.25
C GLY A 106 -10.00 0.81 20.27
N VAL A 107 -8.77 1.32 20.41
CA VAL A 107 -7.63 0.96 19.54
C VAL A 107 -7.36 -0.55 19.53
N ARG A 108 -7.44 -1.21 20.70
CA ARG A 108 -7.22 -2.67 20.84
C ARG A 108 -8.32 -3.48 20.16
N GLU A 109 -9.56 -3.03 20.24
CA GLU A 109 -10.71 -3.69 19.62
C GLU A 109 -10.68 -3.55 18.10
N ALA A 110 -10.37 -2.35 17.60
CA ALA A 110 -10.15 -2.12 16.18
C ALA A 110 -9.00 -2.97 15.64
N ALA A 111 -7.89 -3.06 16.38
CA ALA A 111 -6.75 -3.91 16.02
C ALA A 111 -7.16 -5.39 15.91
N LYS A 112 -7.90 -5.91 16.89
CA LYS A 112 -8.45 -7.27 16.85
C LYS A 112 -9.41 -7.47 15.67
N ALA A 113 -10.31 -6.52 15.43
CA ALA A 113 -11.28 -6.57 14.34
C ALA A 113 -10.62 -6.56 12.94
N ALA A 114 -9.57 -5.76 12.77
CA ALA A 114 -8.76 -5.67 11.56
C ALA A 114 -7.71 -6.79 11.43
N GLY A 115 -7.44 -7.53 12.51
CA GLY A 115 -6.40 -8.56 12.53
C GLY A 115 -4.97 -8.00 12.46
N VAL A 116 -4.72 -6.84 13.07
CA VAL A 116 -3.39 -6.21 13.17
C VAL A 116 -3.03 -5.93 14.64
N SER A 117 -1.82 -5.45 14.90
CA SER A 117 -1.44 -5.00 16.24
C SER A 117 -1.98 -3.60 16.55
N ALA A 118 -2.20 -3.29 17.84
CA ALA A 118 -2.58 -1.95 18.29
C ALA A 118 -1.58 -0.87 17.82
N ALA A 119 -0.28 -1.17 17.86
CA ALA A 119 0.77 -0.29 17.33
C ALA A 119 0.62 -0.02 15.82
N THR A 120 0.05 -0.96 15.05
CA THR A 120 -0.21 -0.75 13.62
C THR A 120 -1.38 0.21 13.40
N ILE A 121 -2.44 0.12 14.22
CA ILE A 121 -3.52 1.12 14.21
C ILE A 121 -2.95 2.50 14.53
N SER A 122 -2.23 2.66 15.65
CA SER A 122 -1.67 3.95 16.05
C SER A 122 -0.70 4.52 15.00
N ARG A 123 0.15 3.69 14.38
CA ARG A 123 1.02 4.15 13.28
C ARG A 123 0.20 4.63 12.08
N CYS A 124 -0.84 3.89 11.70
CA CYS A 124 -1.72 4.25 10.60
C CYS A 124 -2.44 5.58 10.85
N GLU A 125 -3.08 5.73 12.02
CA GLU A 125 -3.81 6.95 12.39
C GLU A 125 -2.88 8.18 12.44
N ASN A 126 -1.58 7.99 12.69
CA ASN A 126 -0.56 9.03 12.63
C ASN A 126 0.12 9.16 11.24
N GLY A 127 -0.45 8.57 10.19
CA GLY A 127 0.05 8.68 8.82
C GLY A 127 1.42 8.04 8.60
N ARG A 128 1.82 7.02 9.37
CA ARG A 128 3.09 6.32 9.14
C ARG A 128 2.95 5.25 8.06
N VAL A 129 3.99 5.11 7.24
CA VAL A 129 4.09 4.08 6.20
C VAL A 129 4.03 2.69 6.82
N LEU A 130 3.23 1.80 6.22
CA LEU A 130 3.08 0.41 6.65
C LEU A 130 3.52 -0.57 5.56
N SER A 131 3.65 -1.84 5.95
CA SER A 131 3.73 -2.93 4.98
C SER A 131 2.41 -3.06 4.22
N PHE A 132 2.47 -3.70 3.05
CA PHE A 132 1.27 -3.94 2.26
C PHE A 132 0.19 -4.75 3.01
N ASP A 133 0.60 -5.73 3.83
CA ASP A 133 -0.36 -6.49 4.66
C ASP A 133 -1.10 -5.59 5.65
N GLY A 134 -0.38 -4.68 6.31
CA GLY A 134 -0.97 -3.67 7.19
C GLY A 134 -1.98 -2.79 6.45
N LEU A 135 -1.59 -2.25 5.29
CA LEU A 135 -2.50 -1.49 4.43
C LEU A 135 -3.75 -2.28 4.09
N ALA A 136 -3.60 -3.51 3.58
CA ALA A 136 -4.73 -4.25 3.05
C ALA A 136 -5.70 -4.74 4.13
N ARG A 137 -5.20 -5.09 5.32
CA ARG A 137 -6.04 -5.42 6.48
C ARG A 137 -6.81 -4.21 7.00
N LEU A 138 -6.17 -3.05 7.05
CA LEU A 138 -6.83 -1.81 7.47
C LEU A 138 -7.83 -1.31 6.44
N ALA A 139 -7.51 -1.40 5.15
CA ALA A 139 -8.44 -1.12 4.06
C ALA A 139 -9.69 -2.02 4.15
N ALA A 140 -9.51 -3.32 4.39
CA ALA A 140 -10.62 -4.24 4.62
C ALA A 140 -11.45 -3.91 5.88
N TYR A 141 -10.83 -3.34 6.92
CA TYR A 141 -11.52 -2.89 8.11
C TYR A 141 -12.41 -1.65 7.84
N VAL A 142 -11.90 -0.70 7.05
CA VAL A 142 -12.61 0.53 6.66
C VAL A 142 -13.67 0.26 5.58
N GLY A 143 -13.39 -0.65 4.65
CA GLY A 143 -14.27 -1.04 3.54
C GLY A 143 -13.69 -0.79 2.14
N PRO A 144 -13.13 0.41 1.84
CA PRO A 144 -12.47 0.73 0.57
C PRO A 144 -11.36 -0.25 0.17
N HIS A 145 -11.21 -0.48 -1.13
CA HIS A 145 -10.12 -1.28 -1.67
C HIS A 145 -8.77 -0.54 -1.54
N PRO A 146 -7.62 -1.21 -1.30
CA PRO A 146 -6.31 -0.54 -1.16
C PRO A 146 -5.94 0.44 -2.28
N ARG A 147 -6.38 0.17 -3.52
CA ARG A 147 -6.19 1.05 -4.68
C ARG A 147 -6.90 2.41 -4.54
N GLN A 148 -7.91 2.53 -3.69
CA GLN A 148 -8.62 3.79 -3.46
C GLN A 148 -7.84 4.74 -2.55
N TYR A 149 -6.79 4.25 -1.91
CA TYR A 149 -5.88 5.07 -1.10
C TYR A 149 -4.61 5.47 -1.86
N THR A 150 -4.44 5.07 -3.13
CA THR A 150 -3.30 5.53 -3.93
C THR A 150 -3.67 6.77 -4.71
N VAL A 151 -2.77 7.76 -4.71
CA VAL A 151 -2.95 8.96 -5.52
C VAL A 151 -2.73 8.58 -6.99
N ALA A 152 -3.64 8.98 -7.88
CA ALA A 152 -3.35 8.88 -9.30
C ALA A 152 -2.21 9.84 -9.62
N ILE A 153 -1.11 9.35 -10.20
CA ILE A 153 -0.10 10.26 -10.76
C ILE A 153 -0.67 10.71 -12.11
N PRO A 154 -1.10 11.97 -12.28
CA PRO A 154 -1.41 12.48 -13.60
C PRO A 154 -0.12 12.41 -14.42
N ASP A 155 -0.15 11.66 -15.53
CA ASP A 155 0.88 11.60 -16.56
C ASP A 155 2.33 11.48 -16.06
N ARG A 156 2.74 10.28 -15.63
CA ARG A 156 4.16 9.99 -15.40
C ARG A 156 4.86 9.76 -16.74
N PRO A 157 5.72 10.68 -17.25
CA PRO A 157 6.62 10.34 -18.35
C PRO A 157 7.60 9.26 -17.88
N ALA A 158 7.90 8.30 -18.76
CA ALA A 158 8.54 7.02 -18.49
C ALA A 158 9.99 7.06 -17.93
N ALA A 159 10.50 8.22 -17.51
CA ALA A 159 11.90 8.41 -17.16
C ALA A 159 12.09 9.44 -16.04
N VAL A 160 11.63 9.15 -14.82
CA VAL A 160 12.15 9.87 -13.65
C VAL A 160 13.29 9.03 -13.08
N ARG A 161 14.52 9.48 -13.38
CA ARG A 161 15.77 8.93 -12.85
C ARG A 161 15.77 9.08 -11.33
N ASP A 162 15.85 7.94 -10.63
CA ASP A 162 16.13 7.87 -9.20
C ASP A 162 17.61 8.20 -9.00
N ASP A 163 17.91 9.39 -8.48
CA ASP A 163 19.24 9.88 -8.12
C ASP A 163 19.74 9.31 -6.78
N GLY A 164 19.16 8.19 -6.34
CA GLY A 164 19.66 7.40 -5.21
C GLY A 164 19.45 8.07 -3.84
N ARG A 165 18.78 9.24 -3.79
CA ARG A 165 18.29 9.87 -2.56
C ARG A 165 16.77 9.78 -2.47
N GLY A 166 16.30 8.61 -2.04
CA GLY A 166 15.02 8.33 -1.37
C GLY A 166 13.75 9.07 -1.81
N SER A 167 12.72 8.31 -2.20
CA SER A 167 11.36 8.69 -1.82
C SER A 167 11.16 8.40 -0.33
N SER A 168 11.79 9.19 0.53
CA SER A 168 11.06 9.61 1.73
C SER A 168 9.84 10.31 1.18
N THR A 169 8.72 9.60 1.03
CA THR A 169 7.43 10.24 0.85
C THR A 169 7.22 11.05 2.11
N GLY A 170 7.74 12.27 2.08
CA GLY A 170 7.44 13.28 3.05
C GLY A 170 5.93 13.40 3.05
N ASN A 171 5.31 12.77 4.03
CA ASN A 171 3.99 13.16 4.53
C ASN A 171 3.98 14.60 5.07
N THR A 172 5.07 15.35 4.83
CA THR A 172 5.25 16.79 5.04
C THR A 172 4.09 17.60 4.50
N HIS A 173 3.46 17.19 3.39
CA HIS A 173 2.35 17.96 2.82
C HIS A 173 1.01 17.84 3.59
N CYS A 174 0.85 16.85 4.47
CA CYS A 174 -0.31 16.75 5.37
C CYS A 174 -0.02 17.29 6.78
N ASN A 175 1.25 17.44 7.17
CA ASN A 175 1.61 18.02 8.47
C ASN A 175 1.76 19.55 8.44
N SER A 176 1.86 20.18 7.26
CA SER A 176 2.02 21.63 7.13
C SER A 176 0.79 22.45 7.51
N LEU A 177 -0.40 21.84 7.60
CA LEU A 177 -1.63 22.53 8.04
C LEU A 177 -1.72 22.76 9.55
N LYS A 178 -0.79 22.25 10.36
CA LYS A 178 -0.77 22.48 11.83
C LYS A 178 0.13 23.62 12.29
N LEU A 179 0.91 24.24 11.40
CA LEU A 179 1.88 25.27 11.79
C LEU A 179 1.43 26.71 11.51
N GLN A 180 0.25 26.92 10.91
CA GLN A 180 -0.23 28.26 10.56
C GLN A 180 -1.21 28.87 11.56
N GLU A 181 -1.62 28.16 12.62
CA GLU A 181 -2.58 28.69 13.62
C GLU A 181 -1.94 29.11 14.95
N ALA A 182 -0.60 29.16 15.05
CA ALA A 182 0.11 29.47 16.30
C ALA A 182 0.84 30.83 16.28
N GLY A 183 0.45 31.75 15.40
CA GLY A 183 1.18 33.00 15.14
C GLY A 183 0.38 34.30 15.21
N ASP A 184 -0.83 34.30 15.75
CA ASP A 184 -1.63 35.52 15.99
C ASP A 184 -2.27 35.46 17.40
N ALA A 185 -1.48 35.81 18.41
CA ALA A 185 -1.95 36.18 19.75
C ALA A 185 -0.95 37.13 20.41
#